data_AF-A0A537XBC7-F1
#
_entry.id   AF-A0A537XBC7-F1
#
_cell.length_a   1.000
_cell.length_b   1.000
_cell.length_c   1.000
_cell.angle_alpha   90.00
_cell.angle_beta   90.00
_cell.angle_gamma   90.00
#
_symmetry.space_group_name_H-M   'P 1'
#
loop_
_entity.id
_entity.type
_entity.pdbx_description
1 polymer ?
#
loop_
_entity_poly.entity_id
_entity_poly.type
_entity_poly.pdbx_seq_one_letter_code
_entity_poly.pdbx_strand_id
1 'polypeptide(L)'
;MAQPLEKPELWAAVGGLPPGHLIQAALEVARWLDAHGAPVQDARHTYIRQPTGGIYPPDDLRRAERLLVEAGLVREQDETLYPLPELTTLAFLDDDIAHETLLSHCLLAAPPPWLNQEPLVIPPEAVPVLDALLPDAERREAFLIALGRRVQPEALEALGAVGEDCVTAAARAELEELGREDLAAAVRRVSLLSDQLGYDVVAPGPDDKTRRLEVKCSGRRADGLARFFLSRNEGEVGRRDPDWALVYCQVDAATGAGAEDVEIVGWCRARNLESYLPTDAPGGRWRTVEITMPLTALFDGLPPAV
;
A
#
# COMPACT_ATOMS: atom_id res chain seq x y z
N MET A 1 11.27 -13.45 7.81
CA MET A 1 11.56 -12.22 7.05
C MET A 1 10.91 -12.37 5.69
N ALA A 2 9.72 -11.79 5.49
CA ALA A 2 9.17 -11.66 4.15
C ALA A 2 10.05 -10.64 3.43
N GLN A 3 10.69 -11.05 2.33
CA GLN A 3 11.34 -10.10 1.44
C GLN A 3 10.29 -9.08 0.97
N PRO A 4 10.65 -7.79 0.83
CA PRO A 4 9.76 -6.86 0.13
C PRO A 4 9.53 -7.45 -1.26
N LEU A 5 8.25 -7.59 -1.63
CA LEU A 5 7.88 -7.96 -3.00
C LEU A 5 8.53 -6.91 -3.91
N GLU A 6 9.55 -7.32 -4.66
CA GLU A 6 10.09 -6.52 -5.76
C GLU A 6 8.91 -6.01 -6.58
N LYS A 7 8.98 -4.76 -7.05
CA LYS A 7 8.01 -4.23 -8.01
C LYS A 7 7.78 -5.29 -9.09
N PRO A 8 6.53 -5.57 -9.53
CA PRO A 8 6.27 -6.58 -10.55
C PRO A 8 6.78 -6.07 -11.90
N GLU A 9 8.09 -6.19 -12.10
CA GLU A 9 8.83 -5.72 -13.27
C GLU A 9 8.56 -6.59 -14.51
N LEU A 10 7.91 -7.77 -14.35
CA LEU A 10 7.87 -8.79 -15.40
C LEU A 10 6.58 -8.85 -16.22
N TRP A 11 5.42 -8.38 -15.71
CA TRP A 11 4.18 -8.33 -16.50
C TRP A 11 3.58 -6.96 -16.74
N ALA A 12 4.04 -5.90 -16.06
CA ALA A 12 3.53 -4.54 -16.25
C ALA A 12 3.76 -4.08 -17.70
N ALA A 13 2.78 -4.36 -18.56
CA ALA A 13 2.79 -3.96 -19.95
C ALA A 13 2.19 -2.56 -20.08
N VAL A 14 1.96 -2.18 -21.34
CA VAL A 14 1.27 -0.96 -21.76
C VAL A 14 0.04 -0.67 -20.88
N GLY A 15 -0.01 0.50 -20.23
CA GLY A 15 -1.13 0.92 -19.37
C GLY A 15 -1.17 0.29 -17.97
N GLY A 16 -0.14 -0.45 -17.53
CA GLY A 16 -0.08 -1.05 -16.19
C GLY A 16 -0.95 -2.29 -16.01
N LEU A 17 -1.34 -2.94 -17.11
CA LEU A 17 -2.13 -4.18 -17.12
C LEU A 17 -1.29 -5.36 -17.63
N PRO A 18 -1.58 -6.59 -17.19
CA PRO A 18 -1.01 -7.77 -17.83
C PRO A 18 -1.62 -7.92 -19.24
N PRO A 19 -0.85 -8.33 -20.25
CA PRO A 19 -1.39 -8.60 -21.58
C PRO A 19 -2.50 -9.66 -21.53
N GLY A 20 -3.57 -9.48 -22.30
CA GLY A 20 -4.72 -10.40 -22.28
C GLY A 20 -4.34 -11.87 -22.59
N HIS A 21 -3.43 -12.08 -23.56
CA HIS A 21 -2.93 -13.42 -23.88
C HIS A 21 -2.18 -14.08 -22.71
N LEU A 22 -1.55 -13.27 -21.85
CA LEU A 22 -0.81 -13.76 -20.68
C LEU A 22 -1.76 -14.18 -19.57
N ILE A 23 -2.87 -13.46 -19.36
CA ILE A 23 -3.96 -13.87 -18.46
C ILE A 23 -4.56 -15.20 -18.93
N GLN A 24 -4.85 -15.33 -20.22
CA GLN A 24 -5.36 -16.58 -20.79
C GLN A 24 -4.39 -17.75 -20.59
N ALA A 25 -3.10 -17.55 -20.89
CA ALA A 25 -2.07 -18.56 -20.66
C ALA A 25 -1.94 -18.92 -19.17
N ALA A 26 -2.09 -17.96 -18.26
CA ALA A 26 -2.02 -18.18 -16.82
C ALA A 26 -3.20 -19.01 -16.30
N LEU A 27 -4.40 -18.85 -16.85
CA LEU A 27 -5.54 -19.71 -16.52
C LEU A 27 -5.30 -21.16 -16.96
N GLU A 28 -4.64 -21.37 -18.12
CA GLU A 28 -4.25 -22.71 -18.55
C GLU A 28 -3.18 -23.32 -17.63
N VAL A 29 -2.14 -22.56 -17.28
CA VAL A 29 -1.12 -22.99 -16.32
C VAL A 29 -1.75 -23.33 -14.96
N ALA A 30 -2.69 -22.52 -14.48
CA ALA A 30 -3.42 -22.75 -13.24
C ALA A 30 -4.12 -24.11 -13.22
N ARG A 31 -4.68 -24.54 -14.37
CA ARG A 31 -5.37 -25.83 -14.54
C ARG A 31 -4.41 -27.02 -14.58
N TRP A 32 -3.15 -26.81 -14.90
CA TRP A 32 -2.15 -27.88 -15.05
C TRP A 32 -1.25 -28.08 -13.84
N LEU A 33 -1.18 -27.09 -12.94
CA LEU A 33 -0.41 -27.19 -11.70
C LEU A 33 -1.02 -28.23 -10.75
N ASP A 34 -0.17 -29.07 -10.16
CA ASP A 34 -0.59 -30.02 -9.12
C ASP A 34 -0.94 -29.27 -7.84
N ALA A 35 -2.15 -29.47 -7.32
CA ALA A 35 -2.65 -28.85 -6.10
C ALA A 35 -1.79 -29.15 -4.85
N HIS A 36 -0.99 -30.23 -4.85
CA HIS A 36 -0.08 -30.56 -3.75
C HIS A 36 1.30 -29.91 -3.88
N GLY A 37 1.53 -29.19 -4.97
CA GLY A 37 2.80 -28.58 -5.33
C GLY A 37 3.64 -29.46 -6.26
N ALA A 38 4.49 -28.80 -7.05
CA ALA A 38 5.34 -29.45 -8.04
C ALA A 38 6.72 -28.76 -8.12
N PRO A 39 7.82 -29.51 -8.27
CA PRO A 39 9.11 -28.92 -8.59
C PRO A 39 9.01 -28.07 -9.87
N VAL A 40 9.64 -26.90 -9.89
CA VAL A 40 9.57 -25.93 -11.00
C VAL A 40 9.92 -26.58 -12.35
N GLN A 41 10.93 -27.45 -12.37
CA GLN A 41 11.35 -28.14 -13.59
C GLN A 41 10.27 -29.11 -14.11
N ASP A 42 9.61 -29.84 -13.21
CA ASP A 42 8.57 -30.80 -13.54
C ASP A 42 7.29 -30.11 -14.02
N ALA A 43 6.92 -29.00 -13.37
CA ALA A 43 5.81 -28.16 -13.78
C ALA A 43 6.03 -27.62 -15.21
N ARG A 44 7.23 -27.06 -15.49
CA ARG A 44 7.58 -26.53 -16.82
C ARG A 44 7.65 -27.62 -17.90
N HIS A 45 8.12 -28.82 -17.55
CA HIS A 45 8.04 -29.97 -18.45
C HIS A 45 6.60 -30.39 -18.74
N THR A 46 5.69 -30.24 -17.78
CA THR A 46 4.27 -30.52 -17.95
C THR A 46 3.66 -29.54 -18.94
N TYR A 47 3.89 -28.23 -18.79
CA TYR A 47 3.30 -27.21 -19.68
C TYR A 47 3.65 -27.43 -21.15
N ILE A 48 4.91 -27.77 -21.45
CA ILE A 48 5.40 -27.97 -22.83
C ILE A 48 4.74 -29.19 -23.51
N ARG A 49 4.26 -30.16 -22.71
CA ARG A 49 3.61 -31.38 -23.20
C ARG A 49 2.11 -31.20 -23.39
N GLN A 50 1.52 -30.11 -22.90
CA GLN A 50 0.10 -29.87 -23.06
C GLN A 50 -0.23 -29.47 -24.49
N PRO A 51 -1.30 -30.01 -25.09
CA PRO A 51 -1.70 -29.69 -26.45
C PRO A 51 -2.37 -28.32 -26.49
N THR A 52 -1.57 -27.25 -26.50
CA THR A 52 -2.06 -25.87 -26.66
C THR A 52 -2.39 -25.50 -28.10
N GLY A 53 -2.19 -26.43 -29.06
CA GLY A 53 -2.36 -26.15 -30.49
C GLY A 53 -1.37 -25.13 -31.06
N GLY A 54 -0.29 -24.82 -30.33
CA GLY A 54 0.67 -23.77 -30.69
C GLY A 54 0.22 -22.35 -30.33
N ILE A 55 -0.88 -22.20 -29.57
CA ILE A 55 -1.44 -20.91 -29.16
C ILE A 55 -0.50 -20.19 -28.18
N TYR A 56 0.17 -20.94 -27.29
CA TYR A 56 1.08 -20.38 -26.28
C TYR A 56 2.50 -20.93 -26.45
N PRO A 57 3.48 -20.08 -26.80
CA PRO A 57 4.90 -20.44 -26.78
C PRO A 57 5.37 -20.85 -25.38
N PRO A 58 6.39 -21.72 -25.24
CA PRO A 58 6.95 -22.10 -23.94
C PRO A 58 7.40 -20.92 -23.07
N ASP A 59 7.88 -19.84 -23.69
CA ASP A 59 8.24 -18.62 -22.96
C ASP A 59 7.03 -17.92 -22.32
N ASP A 60 5.90 -17.88 -23.02
CA ASP A 60 4.68 -17.27 -22.49
C ASP A 60 4.08 -18.11 -21.35
N LEU A 61 4.18 -19.45 -21.41
CA LEU A 61 3.77 -20.32 -20.31
C LEU A 61 4.63 -20.12 -19.06
N ARG A 62 5.94 -19.85 -19.22
CA ARG A 62 6.81 -19.47 -18.10
C ARG A 62 6.46 -18.10 -17.53
N ARG A 63 6.16 -17.12 -18.39
CA ARG A 63 5.71 -15.79 -17.97
C ARG A 63 4.36 -15.85 -17.26
N ALA A 64 3.48 -16.74 -17.72
CA ALA A 64 2.17 -17.00 -17.12
C ALA A 64 2.29 -17.63 -15.73
N GLU A 65 3.14 -18.64 -15.56
CA GLU A 65 3.53 -19.19 -14.23
C GLU A 65 4.01 -18.07 -13.31
N ARG A 66 4.92 -17.22 -13.81
CA ARG A 66 5.45 -16.10 -13.02
C ARG A 66 4.37 -15.09 -12.64
N LEU A 67 3.44 -14.79 -13.53
CA LEU A 67 2.29 -13.94 -13.25
C LEU A 67 1.43 -14.52 -12.11
N LEU A 68 1.20 -15.84 -12.07
CA LEU A 68 0.46 -16.47 -10.96
C LEU A 68 1.21 -16.35 -9.62
N VAL A 69 2.54 -16.41 -9.64
CA VAL A 69 3.37 -16.18 -8.44
C VAL A 69 3.26 -14.74 -7.97
N GLU A 70 3.41 -13.78 -8.89
CA GLU A 70 3.35 -12.34 -8.58
C GLU A 70 1.94 -11.87 -8.19
N ALA A 71 0.90 -12.50 -8.73
CA ALA A 71 -0.49 -12.28 -8.33
C ALA A 71 -0.84 -12.91 -6.96
N GLY A 72 0.12 -13.57 -6.30
CA GLY A 72 -0.08 -14.18 -4.99
C GLY A 72 -0.97 -15.42 -5.01
N LEU A 73 -1.03 -16.13 -6.14
CA LEU A 73 -1.83 -17.36 -6.31
C LEU A 73 -0.97 -18.62 -6.25
N VAL A 74 0.33 -18.50 -6.48
CA VAL A 74 1.33 -19.55 -6.33
C VAL A 74 2.45 -19.05 -5.44
N ARG A 75 2.91 -19.90 -4.53
CA ARG A 75 4.12 -19.64 -3.74
C ARG A 75 5.27 -20.46 -4.29
N GLU A 76 6.34 -19.81 -4.71
CA GLU A 76 7.60 -20.48 -5.06
C GLU A 76 8.50 -20.54 -3.82
N GLN A 77 8.90 -21.74 -3.41
CA GLN A 77 9.81 -21.96 -2.29
C GLN A 77 10.71 -23.16 -2.59
N ASP A 78 12.03 -23.01 -2.43
CA ASP A 78 13.01 -24.09 -2.61
C ASP A 78 12.84 -24.82 -3.96
N GLU A 79 12.74 -24.06 -5.06
CA GLU A 79 12.50 -24.53 -6.43
C GLU A 79 11.22 -25.39 -6.60
N THR A 80 10.25 -25.21 -5.70
CA THR A 80 8.95 -25.89 -5.73
C THR A 80 7.83 -24.87 -5.77
N LEU A 81 6.87 -25.07 -6.66
CA LEU A 81 5.66 -24.26 -6.78
C LEU A 81 4.56 -24.88 -5.93
N TYR A 82 3.95 -24.07 -5.07
CA TYR A 82 2.83 -24.45 -4.22
C TYR A 82 1.61 -23.60 -4.60
N PRO A 83 0.61 -24.17 -5.30
CA PRO A 83 -0.69 -23.55 -5.46
C PRO A 83 -1.29 -23.15 -4.11
N LEU A 84 -1.82 -21.92 -4.04
CA LEU A 84 -2.62 -21.49 -2.89
C LEU A 84 -4.11 -21.83 -3.10
N PRO A 85 -4.93 -21.92 -2.04
CA PRO A 85 -6.34 -22.32 -2.15
C PRO A 85 -7.16 -21.51 -3.17
N GLU A 86 -6.81 -20.24 -3.34
CA GLU A 86 -7.41 -19.31 -4.29
C GLU A 86 -7.17 -19.75 -5.74
N LEU A 87 -5.97 -20.27 -6.06
CA LEU A 87 -5.67 -20.81 -7.39
C LEU A 87 -6.48 -22.06 -7.68
N THR A 88 -6.64 -22.94 -6.68
CA THR A 88 -7.48 -24.13 -6.82
C THR A 88 -8.91 -23.74 -7.15
N THR A 89 -9.45 -22.71 -6.48
CA THR A 89 -10.79 -22.20 -6.78
C THR A 89 -10.86 -21.62 -8.19
N LEU A 90 -9.88 -20.79 -8.58
CA LEU A 90 -9.77 -20.16 -9.90
C LEU A 90 -9.81 -21.18 -11.04
N ALA A 91 -9.10 -22.30 -10.89
CA ALA A 91 -8.96 -23.33 -11.93
C ALA A 91 -10.28 -24.01 -12.30
N PHE A 92 -11.30 -23.97 -11.43
CA PHE A 92 -12.63 -24.57 -11.66
C PHE A 92 -13.70 -23.56 -12.07
N LEU A 93 -13.38 -22.26 -12.18
CA LEU A 93 -14.32 -21.24 -12.60
C LEU A 93 -14.54 -21.27 -14.12
N ASP A 94 -15.73 -20.83 -14.54
CA ASP A 94 -15.99 -20.51 -15.94
C ASP A 94 -15.03 -19.41 -16.41
N ASP A 95 -14.64 -19.47 -17.69
CA ASP A 95 -13.59 -18.60 -18.25
C ASP A 95 -13.85 -17.12 -17.93
N ASP A 96 -15.05 -16.59 -18.18
CA ASP A 96 -15.37 -15.17 -17.92
C ASP A 96 -15.11 -14.77 -16.45
N ILE A 97 -15.48 -15.64 -15.51
CA ILE A 97 -15.30 -15.40 -14.07
C ILE A 97 -13.83 -15.59 -13.69
N ALA A 98 -13.15 -16.56 -14.29
CA ALA A 98 -11.73 -16.81 -14.07
C ALA A 98 -10.86 -15.65 -14.56
N HIS A 99 -11.15 -15.07 -15.73
CA HIS A 99 -10.45 -13.89 -16.25
C HIS A 99 -10.62 -12.69 -15.32
N GLU A 100 -11.86 -12.40 -14.90
CA GLU A 100 -12.16 -11.30 -13.97
C GLU A 100 -11.45 -11.49 -12.63
N THR A 101 -11.47 -12.71 -12.09
CA THR A 101 -10.85 -13.05 -10.81
C THR A 101 -9.33 -12.94 -10.88
N LEU A 102 -8.70 -13.51 -11.92
CA LEU A 102 -7.25 -13.42 -12.10
C LEU A 102 -6.80 -11.96 -12.32
N LEU A 103 -7.54 -11.19 -13.12
CA LEU A 103 -7.28 -9.77 -13.30
C LEU A 103 -7.38 -9.00 -11.97
N SER A 104 -8.37 -9.31 -11.13
CA SER A 104 -8.48 -8.74 -9.79
C SER A 104 -7.24 -9.01 -8.94
N HIS A 105 -6.73 -10.25 -8.95
CA HIS A 105 -5.51 -10.60 -8.22
C HIS A 105 -4.30 -9.83 -8.75
N CYS A 106 -4.14 -9.69 -10.07
CA CYS A 106 -3.07 -8.89 -10.66
C CYS A 106 -3.15 -7.41 -10.26
N LEU A 107 -4.35 -6.81 -10.32
CA LEU A 107 -4.55 -5.39 -10.00
C LEU A 107 -4.42 -5.08 -8.51
N LEU A 108 -4.66 -6.05 -7.63
CA LEU A 108 -4.42 -5.87 -6.19
C LEU A 108 -2.95 -6.07 -5.83
N ALA A 109 -2.28 -7.03 -6.47
CA ALA A 109 -0.85 -7.27 -6.27
C ALA A 109 0.00 -6.12 -6.84
N ALA A 110 -0.46 -5.49 -7.93
CA ALA A 110 0.21 -4.37 -8.58
C ALA A 110 -0.80 -3.32 -9.08
N PRO A 111 -1.34 -2.49 -8.18
CA PRO A 111 -2.33 -1.50 -8.58
C PRO A 111 -1.75 -0.49 -9.56
N PRO A 112 -2.32 -0.34 -10.77
CA PRO A 112 -1.84 0.67 -11.68
C PRO A 112 -2.20 2.06 -11.13
N PRO A 113 -1.36 3.10 -11.37
CA PRO A 113 -1.54 4.42 -10.76
C PRO A 113 -2.86 5.12 -11.09
N TRP A 114 -3.58 4.69 -12.13
CA TRP A 114 -4.86 5.25 -12.52
C TRP A 114 -6.05 4.62 -11.77
N LEU A 115 -5.90 3.44 -11.17
CA LEU A 115 -7.01 2.68 -10.55
C LEU A 115 -7.55 3.36 -9.28
N ASN A 116 -6.72 4.14 -8.59
CA ASN A 116 -7.07 4.86 -7.37
C ASN A 116 -7.29 6.37 -7.58
N GLN A 117 -7.32 6.83 -8.83
CA GLN A 117 -7.55 8.24 -9.14
C GLN A 117 -9.02 8.61 -9.01
N GLU A 118 -9.27 9.85 -8.56
CA GLU A 118 -10.58 10.48 -8.59
C GLU A 118 -10.50 11.78 -9.41
N PRO A 119 -11.15 11.85 -10.59
CA PRO A 119 -11.93 10.79 -11.23
C PRO A 119 -11.07 9.62 -11.74
N LEU A 120 -11.65 8.43 -11.85
CA LEU A 120 -11.03 7.26 -12.47
C LEU A 120 -10.84 7.52 -13.97
N VAL A 121 -9.59 7.59 -14.44
CA VAL A 121 -9.25 7.82 -15.85
C VAL A 121 -8.44 6.65 -16.38
N ILE A 122 -9.10 5.76 -17.12
CA ILE A 122 -8.44 4.62 -17.75
C ILE A 122 -7.59 5.14 -18.91
N PRO A 123 -6.29 4.83 -18.97
CA PRO A 123 -5.45 5.29 -20.06
C PRO A 123 -5.84 4.59 -21.38
N PRO A 124 -5.79 5.27 -22.54
CA PRO A 124 -6.29 4.73 -23.82
C PRO A 124 -5.70 3.37 -24.18
N GLU A 125 -4.48 3.11 -23.77
CA GLU A 125 -3.76 1.89 -24.05
C GLU A 125 -4.15 0.69 -23.17
N ALA A 126 -4.81 0.93 -22.02
CA ALA A 126 -5.38 -0.11 -21.17
C ALA A 126 -6.77 -0.58 -21.67
N VAL A 127 -7.48 0.27 -22.41
CA VAL A 127 -8.85 0.01 -22.89
C VAL A 127 -8.95 -1.29 -23.70
N PRO A 128 -8.09 -1.57 -24.71
CA PRO A 128 -8.20 -2.79 -25.51
C PRO A 128 -8.01 -4.08 -24.69
N VAL A 129 -7.14 -4.04 -23.67
CA VAL A 129 -6.91 -5.19 -22.78
C VAL A 129 -8.14 -5.43 -21.91
N LEU A 130 -8.71 -4.37 -21.35
CA LEU A 130 -9.92 -4.46 -20.54
C LEU A 130 -11.14 -4.87 -21.37
N ASP A 131 -11.28 -4.39 -22.61
CA ASP A 131 -12.37 -4.81 -23.52
C ASP A 131 -12.24 -6.30 -23.89
N ALA A 132 -11.02 -6.82 -24.03
CA ALA A 132 -10.79 -8.23 -24.33
C ALA A 132 -11.10 -9.15 -23.14
N LEU A 133 -10.78 -8.72 -21.91
CA LEU A 133 -10.95 -9.52 -20.69
C LEU A 133 -12.34 -9.35 -20.05
N LEU A 134 -12.92 -8.15 -20.16
CA LEU A 134 -14.19 -7.75 -19.57
C LEU A 134 -15.00 -6.98 -20.64
N PRO A 135 -15.59 -7.68 -21.63
CA PRO A 135 -16.23 -7.04 -22.78
C PRO A 135 -17.49 -6.26 -22.44
N ASP A 136 -18.15 -6.59 -21.33
CA ASP A 136 -19.30 -5.86 -20.82
C ASP A 136 -18.86 -4.57 -20.12
N ALA A 137 -19.26 -3.42 -20.67
CA ALA A 137 -18.83 -2.11 -20.19
C ALA A 137 -19.35 -1.77 -18.79
N GLU A 138 -20.60 -2.12 -18.47
CA GLU A 138 -21.21 -1.84 -17.15
C GLU A 138 -20.54 -2.69 -16.07
N ARG A 139 -20.32 -3.98 -16.36
CA ARG A 139 -19.62 -4.91 -15.45
C ARG A 139 -18.18 -4.48 -15.23
N ARG A 140 -17.49 -4.05 -16.29
CA ARG A 140 -16.11 -3.54 -16.21
C ARG A 140 -16.03 -2.27 -15.35
N GLU A 141 -16.96 -1.33 -15.52
CA GLU A 141 -17.02 -0.13 -14.69
C GLU A 141 -17.21 -0.49 -13.21
N ALA A 142 -18.19 -1.33 -12.90
CA ALA A 142 -18.46 -1.79 -11.54
C ALA A 142 -17.25 -2.50 -10.91
N PHE A 143 -16.59 -3.37 -11.69
CA PHE A 143 -15.37 -4.07 -11.29
C PHE A 143 -14.23 -3.11 -10.93
N LEU A 144 -13.92 -2.14 -11.79
CA LEU A 144 -12.83 -1.18 -11.57
C LEU A 144 -13.12 -0.24 -10.39
N ILE A 145 -14.36 0.23 -10.22
CA ILE A 145 -14.76 1.05 -9.08
C ILE A 145 -14.62 0.26 -7.77
N ALA A 146 -15.06 -1.00 -7.75
CA ALA A 146 -14.97 -1.85 -6.57
C ALA A 146 -13.50 -2.12 -6.20
N LEU A 147 -12.63 -2.35 -7.18
CA LEU A 147 -11.20 -2.54 -6.98
C LEU A 147 -10.49 -1.27 -6.50
N GLY A 148 -10.76 -0.13 -7.14
CA GLY A 148 -10.20 1.16 -6.72
C GLY A 148 -10.51 1.47 -5.25
N ARG A 149 -11.73 1.15 -4.78
CA ARG A 149 -12.11 1.28 -3.37
C ARG A 149 -11.40 0.34 -2.41
N ARG A 150 -10.89 -0.81 -2.87
CA ARG A 150 -10.08 -1.72 -2.05
C ARG A 150 -8.65 -1.21 -1.95
N VAL A 151 -8.03 -0.94 -3.11
CA VAL A 151 -6.66 -0.43 -3.22
C VAL A 151 -6.44 0.85 -2.42
N GLN A 152 -7.44 1.74 -2.32
CA GLN A 152 -7.33 2.98 -1.56
C GLN A 152 -6.91 2.75 -0.09
N PRO A 153 -7.62 1.95 0.73
CA PRO A 153 -7.18 1.50 2.05
C PRO A 153 -5.73 1.01 2.12
N GLU A 154 -5.33 0.03 1.31
CA GLU A 154 -3.98 -0.54 1.41
C GLU A 154 -2.89 0.49 1.01
N ALA A 155 -3.17 1.33 0.00
CA ALA A 155 -2.27 2.40 -0.40
C ALA A 155 -2.15 3.48 0.69
N LEU A 156 -3.23 3.79 1.41
CA LEU A 156 -3.22 4.73 2.54
C LEU A 156 -2.45 4.15 3.74
N GLU A 157 -2.60 2.85 4.02
CA GLU A 157 -1.82 2.15 5.06
C GLU A 157 -0.32 2.15 4.72
N ALA A 158 0.05 1.82 3.48
CA ALA A 158 1.44 1.85 3.02
C ALA A 158 2.04 3.25 3.10
N LEU A 159 1.27 4.27 2.69
CA LEU A 159 1.65 5.68 2.79
C LEU A 159 1.88 6.11 4.25
N GLY A 160 1.00 5.69 5.16
CA GLY A 160 1.14 5.91 6.60
C GLY A 160 2.43 5.29 7.13
N ALA A 161 2.65 4.00 6.84
CA ALA A 161 3.84 3.27 7.29
C ALA A 161 5.16 3.92 6.83
N VAL A 162 5.23 4.34 5.57
CA VAL A 162 6.40 5.02 5.01
C VAL A 162 6.65 6.38 5.68
N GLY A 163 5.58 7.12 6.02
CA GLY A 163 5.67 8.34 6.82
C GLY A 163 6.20 8.10 8.24
N GLU A 164 5.68 7.08 8.93
CA GLU A 164 6.10 6.72 10.29
C GLU A 164 7.57 6.29 10.33
N ASP A 165 8.03 5.56 9.31
CA ASP A 165 9.42 5.13 9.18
C ASP A 165 10.36 6.32 8.96
N CYS A 166 9.97 7.27 8.10
CA CYS A 166 10.70 8.52 7.89
C CYS A 166 10.83 9.33 9.20
N VAL A 167 9.72 9.54 9.92
CA VAL A 167 9.73 10.29 11.20
C VAL A 167 10.57 9.57 12.26
N THR A 168 10.49 8.24 12.32
CA THR A 168 11.33 7.44 13.23
C THR A 168 12.81 7.60 12.91
N ALA A 169 13.19 7.55 11.63
CA ALA A 169 14.57 7.73 11.20
C ALA A 169 15.08 9.14 11.50
N ALA A 170 14.28 10.17 11.19
CA ALA A 170 14.62 11.57 11.47
C ALA A 170 14.80 11.84 12.97
N ALA A 171 13.93 11.28 13.82
CA ALA A 171 14.05 11.41 15.28
C ALA A 171 15.30 10.71 15.83
N ARG A 172 15.73 9.59 15.23
CA ARG A 172 16.99 8.92 15.57
C ARG A 172 18.20 9.75 15.17
N ALA A 173 18.21 10.23 13.92
CA ALA A 173 19.30 11.04 13.39
C ALA A 173 19.51 12.30 14.24
N GLU A 174 18.45 13.01 14.62
CA GLU A 174 18.52 14.17 15.52
C GLU A 174 19.20 13.83 16.86
N LEU A 175 18.87 12.69 17.48
CA LEU A 175 19.48 12.27 18.74
C LEU A 175 20.94 11.80 18.58
N GLU A 176 21.28 11.16 17.46
CA GLU A 176 22.65 10.79 17.11
C GLU A 176 23.52 12.03 16.88
N GLU A 177 23.01 13.06 16.22
CA GLU A 177 23.69 14.35 16.04
C GLU A 177 23.94 15.06 17.38
N LEU A 178 23.07 14.86 18.37
CA LEU A 178 23.25 15.33 19.74
C LEU A 178 24.19 14.44 20.58
N GLY A 179 24.76 13.38 20.00
CA GLY A 179 25.64 12.43 20.69
C GLY A 179 24.92 11.53 21.69
N ARG A 180 23.60 11.33 21.53
CA ARG A 180 22.74 10.51 22.40
C ARG A 180 22.29 9.23 21.71
N GLU A 181 23.27 8.41 21.32
CA GLU A 181 23.05 7.09 20.71
C GLU A 181 22.14 6.18 21.57
N ASP A 182 22.22 6.32 22.89
CA ASP A 182 21.38 5.60 23.85
C ASP A 182 19.89 5.94 23.70
N LEU A 183 19.57 7.22 23.47
CA LEU A 183 18.20 7.68 23.24
C LEU A 183 17.73 7.40 21.82
N ALA A 184 18.62 7.54 20.83
CA ALA A 184 18.31 7.17 19.44
C ALA A 184 17.90 5.69 19.36
N ALA A 185 18.65 4.81 20.03
CA ALA A 185 18.34 3.39 20.16
C ALA A 185 17.05 3.12 20.96
N ALA A 186 16.48 4.11 21.65
CA ALA A 186 15.21 4.02 22.38
C ALA A 186 13.99 4.56 21.60
N VAL A 187 14.18 5.19 20.43
CA VAL A 187 13.07 5.63 19.55
C VAL A 187 12.31 4.41 19.00
N ARG A 188 10.98 4.41 19.14
CA ARG A 188 10.10 3.29 18.75
C ARG A 188 8.90 3.79 17.96
N ARG A 189 8.60 3.09 16.86
CA ARG A 189 7.30 3.13 16.18
C ARG A 189 6.34 2.22 16.93
N VAL A 190 5.43 2.81 17.71
CA VAL A 190 4.50 2.12 18.61
C VAL A 190 3.15 1.80 17.95
N SER A 191 2.85 2.38 16.78
CA SER A 191 1.72 1.98 15.93
C SER A 191 1.73 0.48 15.62
N LEU A 192 2.92 -0.11 15.43
CA LEU A 192 3.11 -1.57 15.27
C LEU A 192 2.71 -2.41 16.50
N LEU A 193 2.59 -1.79 17.67
CA LEU A 193 2.28 -2.46 18.92
C LEU A 193 0.83 -2.25 19.33
N SER A 194 0.30 -1.03 19.15
CA SER A 194 -1.07 -0.70 19.54
C SER A 194 -1.53 0.66 18.99
N ASP A 195 -2.58 0.64 18.16
CA ASP A 195 -3.31 1.83 17.71
C ASP A 195 -4.05 2.56 18.85
N GLN A 196 -4.16 1.93 20.03
CA GLN A 196 -4.86 2.52 21.17
C GLN A 196 -4.03 3.56 21.93
N LEU A 197 -2.74 3.70 21.61
CA LEU A 197 -1.85 4.66 22.29
C LEU A 197 -2.13 6.12 21.87
N GLY A 198 -2.67 6.33 20.65
CA GLY A 198 -3.04 7.65 20.13
C GLY A 198 -1.84 8.49 19.67
N TYR A 199 -0.76 7.82 19.29
CA TYR A 199 0.44 8.35 18.61
C TYR A 199 1.20 7.18 17.98
N ASP A 200 1.99 7.46 16.96
CA ASP A 200 2.66 6.42 16.15
C ASP A 200 4.12 6.23 16.56
N VAL A 201 4.81 7.28 16.99
CA VAL A 201 6.24 7.24 17.34
C VAL A 201 6.47 7.81 18.74
N VAL A 202 7.30 7.12 19.52
CA VAL A 202 7.85 7.63 20.78
C VAL A 202 9.33 7.92 20.60
N ALA A 203 9.73 9.14 20.95
CA ALA A 203 11.11 9.62 20.85
C ALA A 203 11.54 10.29 22.17
N PRO A 204 12.32 9.61 23.03
CA PRO A 204 12.88 10.19 24.25
C PRO A 204 13.78 11.39 23.96
N GLY A 205 13.73 12.41 24.82
CA GLY A 205 14.55 13.61 24.78
C GLY A 205 15.64 13.60 25.87
N PRO A 206 16.73 14.37 25.69
CA PRO A 206 17.78 14.50 26.70
C PRO A 206 17.35 15.14 28.02
N ASP A 207 16.23 15.88 28.03
CA ASP A 207 15.65 16.57 29.17
C ASP A 207 14.66 15.70 29.99
N ASP A 208 14.67 14.38 29.77
CA ASP A 208 13.76 13.40 30.35
C ASP A 208 12.29 13.56 29.89
N LYS A 209 12.02 14.47 28.95
CA LYS A 209 10.72 14.50 28.25
C LYS A 209 10.72 13.50 27.12
N THR A 210 9.56 12.94 26.82
CA THR A 210 9.41 12.00 25.71
C THR A 210 8.42 12.58 24.72
N ARG A 211 8.81 12.68 23.45
CA ARG A 211 7.92 13.16 22.40
C ARG A 211 7.02 12.01 21.96
N ARG A 212 5.72 12.28 21.86
CA ARG A 212 4.69 11.35 21.35
C ARG A 212 4.22 11.90 20.01
N LEU A 213 4.67 11.31 18.93
CA LEU A 213 4.49 11.85 17.59
C LEU A 213 3.37 11.09 16.89
N GLU A 214 2.32 11.80 16.51
CA GLU A 214 1.30 11.34 15.58
C GLU A 214 1.72 11.74 14.16
N VAL A 215 1.78 10.78 13.24
CA VAL A 215 2.30 10.99 11.89
C VAL A 215 1.16 10.96 10.88
N LYS A 216 1.01 12.04 10.10
CA LYS A 216 0.04 12.11 9.01
C LYS A 216 0.77 12.31 7.70
N CYS A 217 0.61 11.37 6.80
CA CYS A 217 1.31 11.35 5.52
C CYS A 217 0.34 11.56 4.34
N SER A 218 0.71 12.40 3.38
CA SER A 218 -0.07 12.67 2.16
C SER A 218 0.73 12.31 0.91
N GLY A 219 0.13 11.50 0.03
CA GLY A 219 0.66 11.22 -1.31
C GLY A 219 0.35 12.29 -2.35
N ARG A 220 -0.40 13.34 -1.97
CA ARG A 220 -0.63 14.53 -2.80
C ARG A 220 0.24 15.67 -2.31
N ARG A 221 0.91 16.35 -3.25
CA ARG A 221 1.63 17.59 -2.98
C ARG A 221 0.66 18.62 -2.42
N ALA A 222 1.03 19.25 -1.31
CA ALA A 222 0.17 20.24 -0.66
C ALA A 222 0.18 21.55 -1.45
N ASP A 223 -0.99 21.98 -1.91
CA ASP A 223 -1.21 23.31 -2.50
C ASP A 223 -1.26 24.41 -1.42
N GLY A 224 -0.29 24.40 -0.50
CA GLY A 224 -0.22 25.29 0.67
C GLY A 224 -1.16 24.90 1.83
N LEU A 225 -1.87 23.77 1.72
CA LEU A 225 -2.77 23.25 2.76
C LEU A 225 -2.37 21.82 3.17
N ALA A 226 -2.28 21.58 4.47
CA ALA A 226 -2.25 20.23 5.03
C ALA A 226 -3.68 19.71 5.17
N ARG A 227 -3.93 18.49 4.70
CA ARG A 227 -5.21 17.78 4.87
C ARG A 227 -4.96 16.40 5.43
N PHE A 228 -5.62 16.08 6.54
CA PHE A 228 -5.44 14.81 7.21
C PHE A 228 -6.63 14.48 8.10
N PHE A 229 -6.78 13.21 8.43
CA PHE A 229 -7.78 12.74 9.39
C PHE A 229 -7.15 12.59 10.77
N LEU A 230 -7.86 13.01 11.81
CA LEU A 230 -7.47 12.79 13.21
C LEU A 230 -8.56 12.01 13.93
N SER A 231 -8.20 10.94 14.62
CA SER A 231 -9.14 10.17 15.44
C SER A 231 -9.42 10.85 16.78
N ARG A 232 -10.52 10.44 17.44
CA ARG A 232 -10.84 10.88 18.79
C ARG A 232 -9.78 10.49 19.79
N ASN A 233 -9.22 9.30 19.66
CA ASN A 233 -8.18 8.86 20.57
C ASN A 233 -6.95 9.77 20.48
N GLU A 234 -6.47 10.03 19.27
CA GLU A 234 -5.34 10.95 19.00
C GLU A 234 -5.60 12.35 19.57
N GLY A 235 -6.77 12.92 19.28
CA GLY A 235 -7.15 14.24 19.78
C GLY A 235 -7.23 14.30 21.31
N GLU A 236 -7.80 13.29 21.97
CA GLU A 236 -7.91 13.23 23.43
C GLU A 236 -6.57 12.91 24.12
N VAL A 237 -5.70 12.11 23.50
CA VAL A 237 -4.33 11.87 23.98
C VAL A 237 -3.52 13.16 23.85
N GLY A 238 -3.56 13.82 22.69
CA GLY A 238 -2.85 15.07 22.44
C GLY A 238 -3.27 16.19 23.40
N ARG A 239 -4.55 16.30 23.77
CA ARG A 239 -4.99 17.28 24.78
C ARG A 239 -4.43 17.02 26.18
N ARG A 240 -4.15 15.75 26.52
CA ARG A 240 -3.68 15.35 27.86
C ARG A 240 -2.16 15.37 27.97
N ASP A 241 -1.46 15.12 26.88
CA ASP A 241 -0.01 15.04 26.85
C ASP A 241 0.60 16.30 26.19
N PRO A 242 1.23 17.19 26.96
CA PRO A 242 1.83 18.41 26.41
C PRO A 242 2.97 18.10 25.43
N ASP A 243 3.60 16.91 25.51
CA ASP A 243 4.69 16.45 24.65
C ASP A 243 4.20 15.66 23.44
N TRP A 244 2.88 15.60 23.23
CA TRP A 244 2.29 15.13 21.99
C TRP A 244 2.42 16.17 20.88
N ALA A 245 2.76 15.71 19.68
CA ALA A 245 2.85 16.53 18.49
C ALA A 245 2.35 15.77 17.26
N LEU A 246 1.68 16.49 16.37
CA LEU A 246 1.37 16.01 15.03
C LEU A 246 2.53 16.38 14.11
N VAL A 247 3.03 15.42 13.34
CA VAL A 247 4.04 15.58 12.30
C VAL A 247 3.37 15.31 10.94
N TYR A 248 3.43 16.28 10.05
CA TYR A 248 2.85 16.18 8.71
C TYR A 248 3.94 15.90 7.67
N CYS A 249 3.73 14.85 6.89
CA CYS A 249 4.65 14.37 5.87
C CYS A 249 4.00 14.39 4.48
N GLN A 250 4.83 14.54 3.46
CA GLN A 250 4.42 14.40 2.06
C GLN A 250 5.33 13.41 1.35
N VAL A 251 4.76 12.61 0.45
CA VAL A 251 5.53 11.73 -0.44
C VAL A 251 5.54 12.32 -1.84
N ASP A 252 6.71 12.40 -2.45
CA ASP A 252 6.79 12.72 -3.88
C ASP A 252 6.28 11.53 -4.70
N ALA A 253 5.11 11.70 -5.31
CA ALA A 253 4.50 10.68 -6.16
C ALA A 253 5.36 10.32 -7.40
N ALA A 254 6.38 11.10 -7.73
CA ALA A 254 7.22 10.88 -8.92
C ALA A 254 8.35 9.86 -8.73
N THR A 255 8.86 9.63 -7.51
CA THR A 255 10.10 8.86 -7.29
C THR A 255 9.90 7.46 -6.70
N GLY A 256 8.70 7.14 -6.21
CA GLY A 256 8.38 5.86 -5.61
C GLY A 256 8.19 5.96 -4.10
N ALA A 257 7.66 4.91 -3.48
CA ALA A 257 7.28 4.90 -2.07
C ALA A 257 8.40 4.34 -1.16
N GLY A 258 9.58 4.98 -1.16
CA GLY A 258 10.62 4.75 -0.15
C GLY A 258 10.56 5.79 0.97
N ALA A 259 11.10 5.47 2.16
CA ALA A 259 11.21 6.46 3.26
C ALA A 259 12.08 7.68 2.87
N GLU A 260 12.97 7.52 1.90
CA GLU A 260 13.83 8.59 1.35
C GLU A 260 13.07 9.57 0.45
N ASP A 261 11.88 9.19 -0.02
CA ASP A 261 10.98 10.00 -0.86
C ASP A 261 9.95 10.79 -0.04
N VAL A 262 10.07 10.73 1.30
CA VAL A 262 9.17 11.41 2.24
C VAL A 262 9.82 12.71 2.73
N GLU A 263 9.12 13.81 2.52
CA GLU A 263 9.45 15.12 3.10
C GLU A 263 8.65 15.33 4.40
N ILE A 264 9.36 15.63 5.50
CA ILE A 264 8.73 16.16 6.72
C ILE A 264 8.46 17.64 6.50
N VAL A 265 7.20 17.98 6.28
CA VAL A 265 6.75 19.34 5.93
C VAL A 265 6.76 20.23 7.16
N GLY A 266 6.41 19.66 8.32
CA GLY A 266 6.40 20.37 9.59
C GLY A 266 5.54 19.69 10.64
N TRP A 267 5.40 20.34 11.79
CA TRP A 267 4.74 19.78 12.95
C TRP A 267 3.94 20.83 13.75
N CYS A 268 3.04 20.39 14.63
CA CYS A 268 2.36 21.27 15.58
C CYS A 268 1.97 20.54 16.88
N ARG A 269 1.69 21.29 17.95
CA ARG A 269 1.19 20.71 19.22
C ARG A 269 -0.33 20.51 19.14
N ALA A 270 -0.87 19.65 20.00
CA ALA A 270 -2.32 19.44 20.08
C ALA A 270 -3.13 20.73 20.30
N ARG A 271 -2.60 21.69 21.07
CA ARG A 271 -3.23 23.01 21.27
C ARG A 271 -3.47 23.79 19.97
N ASN A 272 -2.65 23.57 18.94
CA ASN A 272 -2.79 24.20 17.63
C ASN A 272 -3.97 23.59 16.83
N LEU A 273 -4.44 22.41 17.24
CA LEU A 273 -5.54 21.68 16.60
C LEU A 273 -6.89 21.91 17.31
N GLU A 274 -6.91 22.47 18.53
CA GLU A 274 -8.11 22.55 19.38
C GLU A 274 -9.31 23.21 18.69
N SER A 275 -9.09 24.28 17.92
CA SER A 275 -10.15 24.98 17.19
C SER A 275 -10.75 24.17 16.03
N TYR A 276 -10.09 23.09 15.61
CA TYR A 276 -10.54 22.21 14.53
C TYR A 276 -11.28 20.98 15.06
N LEU A 277 -11.20 20.69 16.37
CA LEU A 277 -11.79 19.48 16.95
C LEU A 277 -13.29 19.67 17.20
N PRO A 278 -14.14 18.70 16.78
CA PRO A 278 -15.57 18.76 17.05
C PRO A 278 -15.87 18.66 18.56
N THR A 279 -17.00 19.24 18.95
CA THR A 279 -17.61 19.01 20.26
C THR A 279 -18.70 17.95 20.16
N ASP A 280 -18.80 17.11 21.19
CA ASP A 280 -19.86 16.11 21.28
C ASP A 280 -21.23 16.80 21.42
N ALA A 281 -22.25 16.22 20.79
CA ALA A 281 -23.65 16.62 20.96
C ALA A 281 -24.34 15.68 21.97
N PRO A 282 -25.46 16.08 22.61
CA PRO A 282 -26.23 15.17 23.44
C PRO A 282 -26.62 13.89 22.69
N GLY A 283 -26.16 12.73 23.17
CA GLY A 283 -26.41 11.42 22.55
C GLY A 283 -25.50 11.08 21.36
N GLY A 284 -24.57 11.95 20.97
CA GLY A 284 -23.63 11.75 19.88
C GLY A 284 -22.18 11.93 20.32
N ARG A 285 -21.27 11.15 19.74
CA ARG A 285 -19.83 11.33 19.93
C ARG A 285 -19.13 11.32 18.59
N TRP A 286 -18.22 12.27 18.36
CA TRP A 286 -17.39 12.21 17.16
C TRP A 286 -16.41 11.03 17.25
N ARG A 287 -15.89 10.57 16.12
CA ARG A 287 -14.90 9.49 16.06
C ARG A 287 -13.65 9.87 15.30
N THR A 288 -13.84 10.58 14.20
CA THR A 288 -12.77 11.06 13.33
C THR A 288 -13.19 12.42 12.80
N VAL A 289 -12.23 13.29 12.55
CA VAL A 289 -12.42 14.59 11.90
C VAL A 289 -11.39 14.74 10.78
N GLU A 290 -11.80 15.31 9.64
CA GLU A 290 -10.87 15.80 8.63
C GLU A 290 -10.46 17.22 8.99
N ILE A 291 -9.15 17.45 9.13
CA ILE A 291 -8.58 18.77 9.40
C ILE A 291 -7.94 19.27 8.10
N THR A 292 -8.31 20.48 7.71
CA THR A 292 -7.63 21.25 6.67
C THR A 292 -7.07 22.50 7.31
N MET A 293 -5.75 22.69 7.23
CA MET A 293 -5.06 23.86 7.79
C MET A 293 -3.95 24.37 6.87
N PRO A 294 -3.61 25.66 6.90
CA PRO A 294 -2.50 26.17 6.10
C PRO A 294 -1.17 25.59 6.57
N LEU A 295 -0.26 25.30 5.65
CA LEU A 295 1.09 24.81 6.01
C LEU A 295 1.84 25.79 6.90
N THR A 296 1.54 27.09 6.81
CA THR A 296 2.13 28.14 7.66
C THR A 296 1.71 28.04 9.13
N ALA A 297 0.75 27.20 9.48
CA ALA A 297 0.40 26.90 10.87
C ALA A 297 1.25 25.76 11.47
N LEU A 298 2.10 25.12 10.67
CA LEU A 298 3.09 24.14 11.11
C LEU A 298 4.44 24.83 11.39
N PHE A 299 5.17 24.29 12.34
CA PHE A 299 6.57 24.60 12.60
C PHE A 299 7.45 23.72 11.71
N ASP A 300 8.56 24.25 11.21
CA ASP A 300 9.47 23.51 10.35
C ASP A 300 10.12 22.31 11.07
N GLY A 301 10.35 21.22 10.32
CA GLY A 301 11.07 20.04 10.79
C GLY A 301 10.30 19.17 11.79
N LEU A 302 11.01 18.66 12.79
CA LEU A 302 10.44 17.88 13.90
C LEU A 302 10.31 18.75 15.17
N PRO A 303 9.39 18.39 16.10
CA PRO A 303 9.42 18.96 17.44
C PRO A 303 10.79 18.70 18.07
N PRO A 304 11.51 19.73 18.53
CA PRO A 304 12.90 19.59 18.93
C PRO A 304 13.05 18.61 20.10
N ALA A 305 14.16 17.86 20.10
CA ALA A 305 14.51 16.98 21.21
C ALA A 305 14.84 17.72 22.53
N VAL A 306 15.12 19.03 22.46
CA VAL A 306 15.60 19.87 23.58
C VAL A 306 14.82 21.18 23.68
#